data_AF-A0AAX1PKX1-F1
#
_entry.id   AF-A0AAX1PKX1-F1
#
_cell.length_a   1.000
_cell.length_b   1.000
_cell.length_c   1.000
_cell.angle_alpha   90.00
_cell.angle_beta   90.00
_cell.angle_gamma   90.00
#
_symmetry.space_group_name_H-M   'P 1'
#
loop_
_entity.id
_entity.type
_entity.pdbx_description
1 polymer ?
#
loop_
_entity_poly.entity_id
_entity_poly.type
_entity_poly.pdbx_seq_one_letter_code
_entity_poly.pdbx_strand_id
1 'polypeptide(L)'
;MGAAMQLDAKRLLTLVQVGRRELSLDEEDYRALLESVTGARSAKGLKAAQLEDVVKAMKSLGFKVKGGATSRRSPPSSAHVQAPEVRKLRAIWITMHQDGLLHDGSEDALGSFIRKMTANANGGVGINRAEWLTSAQAERVLEALKKWHIRLMTAAIEARGESVPETLSHRPDAKPGYDLIRDAYENPGTRPARITVIDGSKPVSEINDKAP
;
A
#
# COMPACT_ATOMS: atom_id res chain seq x y z
N MET A 1 30.07 22.72 1.91
CA MET A 1 29.45 22.40 3.20
C MET A 1 28.21 23.26 3.54
N GLY A 2 28.03 24.49 3.03
CA GLY A 2 26.92 25.38 3.45
C GLY A 2 25.51 25.10 2.91
N ALA A 3 25.33 24.29 1.87
CA ALA A 3 24.01 24.03 1.27
C ALA A 3 23.20 22.96 2.01
N ALA A 4 23.85 21.89 2.50
CA ALA A 4 23.20 20.83 3.28
C ALA A 4 22.65 21.37 4.61
N MET A 5 23.43 22.17 5.33
CA MET A 5 23.04 22.76 6.62
C MET A 5 21.87 23.75 6.52
N GLN A 6 21.66 24.39 5.37
CA GLN A 6 20.50 25.26 5.12
C GLN A 6 19.21 24.49 4.85
N LEU A 7 19.30 23.32 4.21
CA LEU A 7 18.16 22.44 3.96
C LEU A 7 17.60 21.89 5.28
N ASP A 8 18.48 21.54 6.22
CA ASP A 8 18.09 21.06 7.55
C ASP A 8 17.35 22.14 8.34
N ALA A 9 17.86 23.38 8.37
CA ALA A 9 17.21 24.50 9.05
C ALA A 9 15.80 24.78 8.49
N LYS A 10 15.61 24.75 7.17
CA LYS A 10 14.30 24.97 6.54
C LYS A 10 13.30 23.87 6.87
N ARG A 11 13.75 22.61 6.89
CA ARG A 11 12.93 21.47 7.29
C ARG A 11 12.51 21.57 8.75
N LEU A 12 13.45 21.90 9.64
CA LEU A 12 13.19 22.06 11.06
C LEU A 12 12.24 23.23 11.35
N LEU A 13 12.41 24.36 10.65
CA LEU A 13 11.47 25.47 10.76
C LEU A 13 10.04 25.07 10.37
N THR A 14 9.90 24.24 9.33
CA THR A 14 8.60 23.71 8.92
C THR A 14 8.00 22.83 10.01
N LEU A 15 8.80 21.96 10.64
CA LEU A 15 8.34 21.14 11.77
C LEU A 15 7.90 21.98 12.97
N VAL A 16 8.60 23.08 13.28
CA VAL A 16 8.20 24.01 14.34
C VAL A 16 6.84 24.65 14.02
N GLN A 17 6.62 25.08 12.78
CA GLN A 17 5.32 25.64 12.37
C GLN A 17 4.18 24.62 12.40
N VAL A 18 4.47 23.36 12.03
CA VAL A 18 3.49 22.27 12.14
C VAL A 18 3.19 21.96 13.60
N GLY A 19 4.21 21.85 14.44
CA GLY A 19 4.04 21.62 15.87
C GLY A 19 3.22 22.71 16.54
N ARG A 20 3.38 23.98 16.14
CA ARG A 20 2.59 25.09 16.65
C ARG A 20 1.10 24.86 16.38
N ARG A 21 0.76 24.42 15.16
CA ARG A 21 -0.61 24.15 14.74
C ARG A 21 -1.19 22.91 15.43
N GLU A 22 -0.41 21.84 15.56
CA GLU A 22 -0.88 20.59 16.19
C GLU A 22 -1.06 20.72 17.70
N LEU A 23 -0.26 21.55 18.37
CA LEU A 23 -0.39 21.85 19.79
C LEU A 23 -1.38 22.98 20.08
N SER A 24 -2.00 23.57 19.05
CA SER A 24 -2.91 24.71 19.18
C SER A 24 -2.33 25.88 19.98
N LEU A 25 -1.01 26.13 19.84
CA LEU A 25 -0.35 27.24 20.51
C LEU A 25 -0.74 28.56 19.85
N ASP A 26 -1.27 29.50 20.65
CA ASP A 26 -1.48 30.86 20.18
C ASP A 26 -0.15 31.59 19.96
N GLU A 27 -0.21 32.81 19.46
CA GLU A 27 0.99 33.56 19.10
C GLU A 27 1.88 33.93 20.29
N GLU A 28 1.30 34.22 21.45
CA GLU A 28 2.05 34.59 22.65
C GLU A 28 2.67 33.35 23.31
N ASP A 29 1.91 32.26 23.43
CA ASP A 29 2.41 30.97 23.92
C ASP A 29 3.54 30.42 23.04
N TYR A 30 3.42 30.56 21.72
CA TYR A 30 4.47 30.19 20.78
C TYR A 30 5.73 31.05 20.95
N ARG A 31 5.60 32.35 21.17
CA ARG A 31 6.75 33.25 21.41
C ARG A 31 7.42 32.95 22.75
N ALA A 32 6.65 32.66 23.80
CA ALA A 32 7.17 32.26 25.10
C ALA A 32 7.93 30.92 25.02
N LEU A 33 7.42 29.96 24.23
CA LEU A 33 8.13 28.70 23.98
C LEU A 33 9.46 28.95 23.26
N LEU A 34 9.49 29.78 22.22
CA LEU A 34 10.74 30.11 21.52
C LEU A 34 11.74 30.83 22.42
N GLU A 35 11.28 31.77 23.25
CA GLU A 35 12.13 32.52 24.17
C GLU A 35 12.70 31.64 25.27
N SER A 36 11.89 30.74 25.85
CA SER A 36 12.36 29.81 26.89
C SER A 36 13.43 28.83 26.40
N VAL A 37 13.35 28.41 25.13
CA VAL A 37 14.27 27.41 24.55
C VAL A 37 15.49 28.05 23.90
N THR A 38 15.32 29.21 23.24
CA THR A 38 16.36 29.80 22.37
C THR A 38 16.80 31.20 22.79
N GLY A 39 16.10 31.84 23.74
CA GLY A 39 16.29 33.24 24.10
C GLY A 39 15.74 34.25 23.09
N ALA A 40 15.15 33.79 21.98
CA ALA A 40 14.61 34.65 20.93
C ALA A 40 13.09 34.51 20.83
N ARG A 41 12.38 35.65 20.69
CA ARG A 41 10.92 35.67 20.48
C ARG A 41 10.50 35.36 19.04
N SER A 42 11.44 35.00 18.16
CA SER A 42 11.16 34.71 16.75
C SER A 42 12.00 33.56 16.24
N ALA A 43 11.38 32.73 15.40
CA ALA A 43 12.09 31.65 14.70
C ALA A 43 12.91 32.17 13.50
N LYS A 44 12.77 33.45 13.13
CA LYS A 44 13.51 34.06 12.02
C LYS A 44 14.97 34.25 12.41
N GLY A 45 15.86 33.53 11.73
CA GLY A 45 17.31 33.60 11.96
C GLY A 45 17.85 32.58 12.98
N LEU A 46 17.02 31.67 13.49
CA LEU A 46 17.48 30.56 14.33
C LEU A 46 18.34 29.58 13.52
N LYS A 47 19.38 29.05 14.16
CA LYS A 47 20.24 28.00 13.60
C LYS A 47 19.55 26.63 13.71
N ALA A 48 19.98 25.68 12.88
CA ALA A 48 19.44 24.32 12.89
C ALA A 48 19.41 23.69 14.30
N ALA A 49 20.51 23.79 15.06
CA ALA A 49 20.59 23.28 16.43
C ALA A 49 19.51 23.88 17.37
N GLN A 50 19.28 25.19 17.29
CA GLN A 50 18.25 25.85 18.09
C GLN A 50 16.83 25.42 17.68
N LEU A 51 16.60 25.17 16.38
CA LEU A 51 15.32 24.66 15.91
C LEU A 51 15.10 23.19 16.34
N GLU A 52 16.15 22.38 16.43
CA GLU A 52 16.07 21.01 16.98
C GLU A 52 15.66 21.02 18.46
N ASP A 53 16.25 21.91 19.26
CA ASP A 53 15.89 22.08 20.66
C ASP A 53 14.42 22.50 20.83
N VAL A 54 13.93 23.40 19.97
CA VAL A 54 12.50 23.79 19.96
C VAL A 54 11.62 22.60 19.60
N VAL A 55 11.95 21.83 18.56
CA VAL A 55 11.19 20.62 18.20
C VAL A 55 11.22 19.61 19.35
N LYS A 56 12.31 19.48 20.09
CA LYS A 56 12.41 18.62 21.27
C LYS A 56 11.50 19.10 22.40
N ALA A 57 11.46 20.39 22.69
CA ALA A 57 10.55 20.98 23.67
C ALA A 57 9.07 20.78 23.27
N MET A 58 8.74 20.93 21.99
CA MET A 58 7.40 20.64 21.47
C MET A 58 7.02 19.17 21.65
N LYS A 59 7.97 18.23 21.47
CA LYS A 59 7.72 16.79 21.70
C LYS A 59 7.35 16.49 23.15
N SER A 60 8.02 17.13 24.11
CA SER A 60 7.63 17.05 25.53
C SER A 60 6.25 17.62 25.82
N LEU A 61 5.78 18.58 25.03
CA LEU A 61 4.42 19.12 25.08
C LEU A 61 3.37 18.25 24.35
N GLY A 62 3.78 17.11 23.79
CA GLY A 62 2.89 16.17 23.11
C GLY A 62 2.95 16.21 21.59
N PHE A 63 3.83 17.02 20.98
CA PHE A 63 4.03 17.03 19.54
C PHE A 63 4.63 15.69 19.07
N LYS A 64 3.88 14.94 18.28
CA LYS A 64 4.35 13.69 17.70
C LYS A 64 4.81 13.98 16.28
N VAL A 65 6.13 14.13 16.09
CA VAL A 65 6.70 14.13 14.74
C VAL A 65 6.36 12.78 14.13
N LYS A 66 5.40 12.76 13.19
CA LYS A 66 5.14 11.59 12.35
C LYS A 66 6.48 11.26 11.70
N GLY A 67 7.14 10.24 12.25
CA GLY A 67 8.44 9.80 11.76
C GLY A 67 8.28 9.59 10.27
N GLY A 68 9.14 10.23 9.48
CA GLY A 68 9.31 9.86 8.09
C GLY A 68 9.82 8.43 8.10
N ALA A 69 8.90 7.47 8.16
CA ALA A 69 9.20 6.09 7.88
C ALA A 69 9.88 6.11 6.52
N THR A 70 11.09 5.61 6.49
CA THR A 70 11.85 5.38 5.28
C THR A 70 11.17 4.23 4.52
N SER A 71 9.96 4.44 4.01
CA SER A 71 9.32 3.52 3.07
C SER A 71 8.09 4.19 2.47
N ARG A 72 8.05 4.16 1.13
CA ARG A 72 6.95 4.51 0.25
C ARG A 72 6.60 6.01 0.20
N ARG A 73 7.31 6.70 -0.69
CA ARG A 73 6.74 7.81 -1.45
C ARG A 73 5.55 7.27 -2.26
N SER A 74 4.37 7.25 -1.68
CA SER A 74 3.19 7.44 -2.51
C SER A 74 3.19 8.92 -2.92
N PRO A 75 3.09 9.25 -4.22
CA PRO A 75 3.04 10.65 -4.67
C PRO A 75 1.92 11.42 -3.96
N PRO A 76 2.06 12.75 -3.80
CA PRO A 76 1.02 13.58 -3.19
C PRO A 76 -0.32 13.38 -3.93
N SER A 77 -1.38 13.27 -3.14
CA SER A 77 -2.76 12.96 -3.53
C SER A 77 -3.45 14.05 -4.38
N SER A 78 -2.69 14.86 -5.12
CA SER A 78 -3.18 15.94 -5.96
C SER A 78 -3.19 15.59 -7.46
N ALA A 79 -2.83 14.36 -7.84
CA ALA A 79 -2.91 13.90 -9.22
C ALA A 79 -4.18 13.08 -9.42
N HIS A 80 -5.05 13.57 -10.31
CA HIS A 80 -6.13 12.90 -11.05
C HIS A 80 -6.87 11.80 -10.28
N VAL A 81 -8.16 12.02 -9.96
CA VAL A 81 -9.06 11.02 -9.32
C VAL A 81 -8.68 9.63 -9.77
N GLN A 82 -7.94 8.90 -8.92
CA GLN A 82 -7.30 7.67 -9.37
C GLN A 82 -8.40 6.68 -9.66
N ALA A 83 -8.46 6.20 -10.90
CA ALA A 83 -9.43 5.21 -11.30
C ALA A 83 -9.39 4.05 -10.28
N PRO A 84 -10.54 3.57 -9.77
CA PRO A 84 -10.60 2.58 -8.70
C PRO A 84 -9.79 1.31 -9.00
N GLU A 85 -9.59 1.00 -10.28
CA GLU A 85 -8.75 -0.08 -10.79
C GLU A 85 -7.27 0.11 -10.46
N VAL A 86 -6.74 1.34 -10.56
CA VAL A 86 -5.33 1.67 -10.25
C VAL A 86 -5.05 1.45 -8.77
N ARG A 87 -6.01 1.79 -7.90
CA ARG A 87 -5.92 1.51 -6.47
C ARG A 87 -5.87 0.01 -6.18
N LYS A 88 -6.71 -0.80 -6.86
CA LYS A 88 -6.69 -2.26 -6.74
C LYS A 88 -5.35 -2.84 -7.22
N LEU A 89 -4.79 -2.31 -8.31
CA LEU A 89 -3.50 -2.74 -8.85
C LEU A 89 -2.37 -2.58 -7.83
N ARG A 90 -2.28 -1.38 -7.23
CA ARG A 90 -1.30 -1.07 -6.18
C ARG A 90 -1.47 -1.96 -4.96
N ALA A 91 -2.72 -2.17 -4.53
CA ALA A 91 -3.01 -3.03 -3.38
C ALA A 91 -2.50 -4.46 -3.61
N ILE A 92 -2.81 -5.07 -4.75
CA ILE A 92 -2.34 -6.42 -5.07
C ILE A 92 -0.81 -6.48 -5.14
N TRP A 93 -0.16 -5.48 -5.76
CA TRP A 93 1.31 -5.44 -5.84
C TRP A 93 1.98 -5.39 -4.47
N ILE A 94 1.46 -4.55 -3.57
CA ILE A 94 1.95 -4.45 -2.19
C ILE A 94 1.73 -5.77 -1.46
N THR A 95 0.55 -6.38 -1.59
CA THR A 95 0.24 -7.68 -0.98
C THR A 95 1.24 -8.74 -1.45
N MET A 96 1.46 -8.89 -2.76
CA MET A 96 2.41 -9.86 -3.31
C MET A 96 3.84 -9.69 -2.76
N HIS A 97 4.27 -8.46 -2.49
CA HIS A 97 5.56 -8.21 -1.84
C HIS A 97 5.55 -8.55 -0.35
N GLN A 98 4.46 -8.26 0.36
CA GLN A 98 4.30 -8.65 1.77
C GLN A 98 4.29 -10.17 1.96
N ASP A 99 3.74 -10.90 1.01
CA ASP A 99 3.77 -12.37 0.97
C ASP A 99 5.15 -12.94 0.59
N GLY A 100 6.13 -12.08 0.28
CA GLY A 100 7.46 -12.51 -0.16
C GLY A 100 7.48 -13.12 -1.56
N LEU A 101 6.40 -12.98 -2.35
CA LEU A 101 6.32 -13.48 -3.73
C LEU A 101 7.05 -12.55 -4.72
N LEU A 102 7.31 -11.30 -4.32
CA LEU A 102 8.07 -10.33 -5.08
C LEU A 102 9.35 -9.92 -4.34
N HIS A 103 10.41 -9.69 -5.10
CA HIS A 103 11.66 -9.12 -4.59
C HIS A 103 11.57 -7.61 -4.35
N ASP A 104 10.79 -6.89 -5.18
CA ASP A 104 10.65 -5.43 -5.09
C ASP A 104 9.16 -5.01 -5.16
N GLY A 105 8.68 -4.41 -4.09
CA GLY A 105 7.32 -3.88 -3.93
C GLY A 105 7.19 -2.39 -4.29
N SER A 106 8.21 -1.78 -4.90
CA SER A 106 8.23 -0.36 -5.26
C SER A 106 7.25 -0.01 -6.39
N GLU A 107 6.83 1.26 -6.43
CA GLU A 107 6.01 1.82 -7.52
C GLU A 107 6.76 1.79 -8.87
N ASP A 108 8.09 1.89 -8.86
CA ASP A 108 8.92 1.79 -10.07
C ASP A 108 8.92 0.37 -10.66
N ALA A 109 8.97 -0.66 -9.80
CA ALA A 109 8.84 -2.05 -10.22
C ALA A 109 7.43 -2.34 -10.77
N LEU A 110 6.39 -1.80 -10.13
CA LEU A 110 5.03 -1.84 -10.66
C LEU A 110 4.93 -1.14 -12.01
N GLY A 111 5.53 0.04 -12.15
CA GLY A 111 5.60 0.79 -13.40
C GLY A 111 6.28 -0.01 -14.53
N SER A 112 7.34 -0.75 -14.21
CA SER A 112 8.03 -1.62 -15.16
C SER A 112 7.17 -2.80 -15.62
N PHE A 113 6.37 -3.37 -14.72
CA PHE A 113 5.39 -4.40 -15.06
C PHE A 113 4.28 -3.86 -15.97
N ILE A 114 3.72 -2.70 -15.64
CA ILE A 114 2.69 -2.02 -16.44
C ILE A 114 3.23 -1.70 -17.84
N ARG A 115 4.48 -1.23 -17.94
CA ARG A 115 5.14 -0.95 -19.21
C ARG A 115 5.17 -2.18 -20.10
N LYS A 116 5.58 -3.34 -19.56
CA LYS A 116 5.62 -4.61 -20.30
C LYS A 116 4.23 -5.03 -20.80
N MET A 117 3.20 -4.84 -19.98
CA MET A 117 1.83 -5.22 -20.34
C MET A 117 1.19 -4.27 -21.37
N THR A 118 1.57 -3.00 -21.38
CA THR A 118 0.96 -1.97 -22.23
C THR A 118 1.77 -1.66 -23.50
N ALA A 119 3.06 -1.97 -23.54
CA ALA A 119 3.92 -1.70 -24.69
C ALA A 119 3.39 -2.34 -25.98
N ASN A 120 2.94 -3.59 -25.92
CA ASN A 120 2.42 -4.30 -27.10
C ASN A 120 1.09 -3.71 -27.60
N ALA A 121 0.27 -3.15 -26.71
CA ALA A 121 -1.04 -2.60 -27.05
C ALA A 121 -0.96 -1.15 -27.56
N ASN A 122 0.09 -0.41 -27.21
CA ASN A 122 0.27 1.01 -27.53
C ASN A 122 1.35 1.24 -28.59
N GLY A 123 1.50 0.33 -29.57
CA GLY A 123 2.45 0.50 -30.67
C GLY A 123 3.93 0.61 -30.24
N GLY A 124 4.30 -0.02 -29.12
CA GLY A 124 5.65 -0.02 -28.55
C GLY A 124 5.87 0.99 -27.41
N VAL A 125 4.94 1.91 -27.15
CA VAL A 125 5.07 2.91 -26.08
C VAL A 125 4.35 2.43 -24.81
N GLY A 126 5.09 1.73 -23.95
CA GLY A 126 4.57 1.28 -22.66
C GLY A 126 4.38 2.42 -21.66
N ILE A 127 3.31 2.34 -20.86
CA ILE A 127 2.99 3.28 -19.79
C ILE A 127 3.74 2.86 -18.53
N ASN A 128 4.51 3.78 -17.95
CA ASN A 128 5.35 3.48 -16.77
C ASN A 128 4.70 3.92 -15.45
N ARG A 129 3.57 4.64 -15.51
CA ARG A 129 2.85 5.14 -14.34
C ARG A 129 1.43 4.61 -14.35
N ALA A 130 1.04 3.93 -13.27
CA ALA A 130 -0.31 3.36 -13.16
C ALA A 130 -1.42 4.41 -13.28
N GLU A 131 -1.15 5.64 -12.85
CA GLU A 131 -2.06 6.79 -12.90
C GLU A 131 -2.39 7.25 -14.32
N TRP A 132 -1.62 6.82 -15.32
CA TRP A 132 -1.84 7.16 -16.73
C TRP A 132 -2.59 6.07 -17.50
N LEU A 133 -3.00 4.99 -16.82
CA LEU A 133 -3.81 3.94 -17.43
C LEU A 133 -5.25 4.42 -17.60
N THR A 134 -5.83 4.17 -18.78
CA THR A 134 -7.28 4.23 -18.96
C THR A 134 -7.95 3.07 -18.20
N SER A 135 -9.25 3.18 -17.87
CA SER A 135 -9.96 2.12 -17.15
C SER A 135 -9.85 0.75 -17.83
N ALA A 136 -10.03 0.68 -19.15
CA ALA A 136 -9.90 -0.57 -19.91
C ALA A 136 -8.46 -1.14 -19.91
N GLN A 137 -7.44 -0.28 -19.93
CA GLN A 137 -6.05 -0.72 -19.78
C GLN A 137 -5.79 -1.20 -18.35
N ALA A 138 -6.29 -0.49 -17.34
CA ALA A 138 -6.14 -0.84 -15.94
C ALA A 138 -6.79 -2.18 -15.60
N GLU A 139 -8.00 -2.46 -16.11
CA GLU A 139 -8.67 -3.76 -15.97
C GLU A 139 -7.85 -4.90 -16.59
N ARG A 140 -7.33 -4.70 -17.82
CA ARG A 140 -6.51 -5.71 -18.48
C ARG A 140 -5.23 -6.00 -17.69
N VAL A 141 -4.56 -4.97 -17.19
CA VAL A 141 -3.35 -5.12 -16.38
C VAL A 141 -3.68 -5.76 -15.02
N LEU A 142 -4.82 -5.42 -14.42
CA LEU A 142 -5.30 -6.00 -13.16
C LEU A 142 -5.57 -7.51 -13.30
N GLU A 143 -6.24 -7.93 -14.36
CA GLU A 143 -6.49 -9.35 -14.62
C GLU A 143 -5.21 -10.13 -14.93
N ALA A 144 -4.26 -9.51 -15.64
CA ALA A 144 -2.93 -10.09 -15.84
C ALA A 144 -2.16 -10.23 -14.52
N LEU A 145 -2.24 -9.23 -13.64
CA LEU A 145 -1.62 -9.22 -12.32
C LEU A 145 -2.19 -10.33 -11.41
N LYS A 146 -3.52 -10.47 -11.35
CA LYS A 146 -4.18 -11.56 -10.61
C LYS A 146 -3.75 -12.95 -11.10
N LYS A 147 -3.71 -13.16 -12.41
CA LYS A 147 -3.26 -14.43 -12.99
C LYS A 147 -1.82 -14.76 -12.63
N TRP A 148 -0.96 -13.74 -12.58
CA TRP A 148 0.42 -13.92 -12.15
C TRP A 148 0.52 -14.22 -10.66
N HIS A 149 -0.23 -13.50 -9.83
CA HIS A 149 -0.31 -13.75 -8.40
C HIS A 149 -0.76 -15.18 -8.08
N ILE A 150 -1.83 -15.65 -8.73
CA ILE A 150 -2.29 -17.05 -8.64
C ILE A 150 -1.15 -18.01 -8.94
N ARG A 151 -0.43 -17.81 -10.06
CA ARG A 151 0.69 -18.68 -10.43
C ARG A 151 1.79 -18.72 -9.37
N LEU A 152 2.12 -17.58 -8.76
CA LEU A 152 3.14 -17.52 -7.69
C LEU A 152 2.65 -18.21 -6.42
N MET A 153 1.40 -18.00 -6.02
CA MET A 153 0.80 -18.67 -4.86
C MET A 153 0.73 -20.19 -5.07
N THR A 154 0.28 -20.65 -6.25
CA THR A 154 0.25 -22.06 -6.63
C THR A 154 1.65 -22.68 -6.54
N ALA A 155 2.66 -22.05 -7.13
CA ALA A 155 4.04 -22.53 -7.06
C ALA A 155 4.57 -22.58 -5.62
N ALA A 156 4.17 -21.63 -4.77
CA ALA A 156 4.54 -21.63 -3.36
C ALA A 156 3.84 -22.75 -2.57
N ILE A 157 2.58 -23.05 -2.85
CA ILE A 157 1.83 -24.18 -2.26
C ILE A 157 2.48 -25.50 -2.68
N GLU A 158 2.79 -25.68 -3.96
CA GLU A 158 3.48 -26.86 -4.50
C GLU A 158 4.86 -27.04 -3.87
N ALA A 159 5.62 -25.96 -3.71
CA ALA A 159 6.94 -26.00 -3.08
C ALA A 159 6.89 -26.40 -1.59
N ARG A 160 5.76 -26.20 -0.90
CA ARG A 160 5.53 -26.67 0.47
C ARG A 160 5.10 -28.15 0.53
N GLY A 161 4.84 -28.78 -0.62
CA GLY A 161 4.33 -30.16 -0.69
C GLY A 161 2.83 -30.25 -0.41
N GLU A 162 2.11 -29.13 -0.48
CA GLU A 162 0.67 -29.06 -0.26
C GLU A 162 -0.09 -29.21 -1.58
N SER A 163 -1.32 -29.77 -1.52
CA SER A 163 -2.15 -29.92 -2.71
C SER A 163 -2.81 -28.59 -3.06
N VAL A 164 -2.61 -28.13 -4.29
CA VAL A 164 -3.29 -26.96 -4.84
C VAL A 164 -4.81 -27.23 -4.85
N PRO A 165 -5.65 -26.27 -4.42
CA PRO A 165 -7.10 -26.42 -4.45
C PRO A 165 -7.60 -26.68 -5.88
N GLU A 166 -8.44 -27.70 -6.06
CA GLU A 166 -9.06 -27.99 -7.35
C GLU A 166 -10.09 -26.92 -7.75
N THR A 167 -10.27 -26.76 -9.05
CA THR A 167 -11.31 -25.88 -9.59
C THR A 167 -12.68 -26.51 -9.50
N LEU A 168 -13.64 -25.74 -8.99
CA LEU A 168 -15.06 -26.10 -8.97
C LEU A 168 -15.74 -25.94 -10.35
N SER A 169 -14.97 -25.93 -11.44
CA SER A 169 -15.48 -25.70 -12.79
C SER A 169 -15.39 -26.98 -13.60
N HIS A 170 -16.46 -27.33 -14.33
CA HIS A 170 -16.46 -28.48 -15.25
C HIS A 170 -15.48 -28.33 -16.42
N ARG A 171 -14.86 -27.16 -16.58
CA ARG A 171 -13.82 -26.94 -17.58
C ARG A 171 -12.46 -27.42 -17.04
N PRO A 172 -11.76 -28.33 -17.75
CA PRO A 172 -10.49 -28.89 -17.30
C PRO A 172 -9.35 -27.86 -17.22
N ASP A 173 -9.51 -26.68 -17.84
CA ASP A 173 -8.53 -25.58 -17.88
C ASP A 173 -8.89 -24.41 -16.96
N ALA A 174 -10.00 -24.48 -16.23
CA ALA A 174 -10.36 -23.43 -15.29
C ALA A 174 -9.28 -23.31 -14.23
N LYS A 175 -8.90 -22.07 -13.89
CA LYS A 175 -8.02 -21.78 -12.73
C LYS A 175 -8.88 -21.56 -11.49
N PRO A 176 -8.45 -21.98 -10.29
CA PRO A 176 -9.28 -21.84 -9.10
C PRO A 176 -9.53 -20.36 -8.84
N GLY A 177 -10.70 -20.05 -8.25
CA GLY A 177 -11.04 -18.67 -7.92
C GLY A 177 -9.90 -18.02 -7.13
N TYR A 178 -9.63 -16.74 -7.41
CA TYR A 178 -8.52 -16.01 -6.77
C TYR A 178 -8.53 -16.15 -5.25
N ASP A 179 -9.72 -16.06 -4.65
CA ASP A 179 -9.93 -16.16 -3.20
C ASP A 179 -9.62 -17.56 -2.64
N LEU A 180 -9.86 -18.64 -3.41
CA LEU A 180 -9.57 -20.01 -2.99
C LEU A 180 -8.06 -20.29 -2.93
N ILE A 181 -7.32 -19.83 -3.95
CA ILE A 181 -5.85 -19.96 -3.93
C ILE A 181 -5.25 -19.08 -2.84
N ARG A 182 -5.83 -17.89 -2.61
CA ARG A 182 -5.37 -17.00 -1.56
C ARG A 182 -5.55 -17.62 -0.17
N ASP A 183 -6.72 -18.16 0.11
CA ASP A 183 -7.02 -18.83 1.38
C ASP A 183 -6.09 -20.02 1.63
N ALA A 184 -5.90 -20.89 0.63
CA ALA A 184 -4.96 -22.01 0.73
C ALA A 184 -3.50 -21.58 0.88
N TYR A 185 -3.12 -20.42 0.32
CA TYR A 185 -1.79 -19.87 0.47
C TYR A 185 -1.56 -19.33 1.89
N GLU A 186 -2.53 -18.60 2.45
CA GLU A 186 -2.46 -17.97 3.79
C GLU A 186 -2.62 -18.97 4.93
N ASN A 187 -3.40 -20.04 4.73
CA ASN A 187 -3.71 -21.05 5.74
C ASN A 187 -3.10 -22.42 5.37
N PRO A 188 -1.76 -22.58 5.45
CA PRO A 188 -1.10 -23.83 5.10
C PRO A 188 -1.59 -24.99 5.99
N GLY A 189 -1.81 -26.15 5.39
CA GLY A 189 -2.28 -27.36 6.07
C GLY A 189 -3.80 -27.44 6.31
N THR A 190 -4.56 -26.37 6.06
CA THR A 190 -6.02 -26.46 6.04
C THR A 190 -6.45 -26.92 4.66
N ARG A 191 -7.08 -28.11 4.55
CA ARG A 191 -7.76 -28.47 3.30
C ARG A 191 -8.94 -27.51 3.14
N PRO A 192 -8.96 -26.62 2.14
CA PRO A 192 -10.11 -25.74 1.94
C PRO A 192 -11.34 -26.63 1.75
N ALA A 193 -12.46 -26.23 2.35
CA ALA A 193 -13.69 -27.00 2.25
C ALA A 193 -13.96 -27.31 0.77
N ARG A 194 -14.24 -28.58 0.43
CA ARG A 194 -14.84 -28.92 -0.86
C ARG A 194 -16.23 -28.27 -0.87
N ILE A 195 -16.31 -27.01 -1.24
CA ILE A 195 -17.57 -26.31 -1.45
C ILE A 195 -18.12 -26.87 -2.75
N THR A 196 -18.76 -28.03 -2.65
CA THR A 196 -19.61 -28.56 -3.72
C THR A 196 -20.75 -27.57 -3.85
N VAL A 197 -20.67 -26.67 -4.84
CA VAL A 197 -21.83 -25.88 -5.25
C VAL A 197 -22.74 -26.86 -5.97
N ILE A 198 -23.51 -27.62 -5.20
CA ILE A 198 -24.70 -28.27 -5.70
C ILE A 198 -25.61 -27.13 -6.12
N ASP A 199 -26.03 -27.18 -7.37
CA ASP A 199 -27.04 -26.33 -7.98
C ASP A 199 -28.08 -25.81 -6.96
N GLY A 200 -28.20 -24.48 -6.87
CA GLY A 200 -29.23 -23.80 -6.09
C GLY A 200 -29.09 -23.88 -4.57
N SER A 201 -29.28 -22.73 -3.91
CA SER A 201 -29.42 -22.61 -2.46
C SER A 201 -30.32 -23.70 -1.84
N LYS A 202 -29.73 -24.57 -0.99
CA LYS A 202 -30.26 -24.99 0.33
C LYS A 202 -29.26 -25.89 1.08
N PRO A 203 -29.05 -25.70 2.39
CA PRO A 203 -28.19 -26.57 3.20
C PRO A 203 -28.85 -27.93 3.50
N VAL A 204 -28.04 -28.99 3.53
CA VAL A 204 -28.37 -30.42 3.71
C VAL A 204 -29.12 -30.75 5.02
N SER A 205 -29.28 -29.80 5.94
CA SER A 205 -30.06 -29.96 7.17
C SER A 205 -31.58 -30.05 6.96
N GLU A 206 -32.10 -29.83 5.75
CA GLU A 206 -33.56 -29.88 5.45
C GLU A 206 -34.04 -31.19 4.77
N ILE A 207 -33.19 -32.21 4.54
CA ILE A 207 -33.58 -33.39 3.74
C ILE A 207 -34.14 -34.55 4.60
N ASN A 208 -34.09 -34.45 5.93
CA ASN A 208 -34.50 -35.55 6.80
C ASN A 208 -35.63 -35.18 7.77
N ASP A 209 -36.81 -34.83 7.24
CA ASP A 209 -38.06 -34.99 7.98
C ASP A 209 -39.22 -35.35 7.03
N LYS A 210 -39.50 -36.65 7.01
CA LYS A 210 -40.81 -37.32 6.91
C LYS A 210 -41.90 -36.74 6.00
N ALA A 211 -42.18 -37.50 4.94
CA ALA A 211 -43.55 -37.83 4.54
C ALA A 211 -44.35 -38.39 5.74
N PRO A 212 -45.67 -38.13 5.78
CA PRO A 212 -46.61 -39.15 5.33
C PRO A 212 -47.34 -38.80 4.01
#